data_AF-A0A1H1PMT7-F1
#
_entry.id   AF-A0A1H1PMT7-F1
#
_cell.length_a   1.000
_cell.length_b   1.000
_cell.length_c   1.000
_cell.angle_alpha   90.00
_cell.angle_beta   90.00
_cell.angle_gamma   90.00
#
_symmetry.space_group_name_H-M   'P 1'
#
loop_
_entity.id
_entity.type
_entity.pdbx_description
1 polymer ?
#
loop_
_entity_poly.entity_id
_entity_poly.type
_entity_poly.pdbx_seq_one_letter_code
_entity_poly.pdbx_strand_id
1 'polypeptide(L)'
;MPAHRLISALLVWLAASLAHAAEIAVVIPGETALTQEFVEALRERRPEDRVTVASVQQYEQSTPDADVLVTMGQRSMAWRLASQTDTPTIATYVTASSVQAIEAQLPASVQALLATPKPQRQLALARLLLPRLDTVGLLHSPATASRVDAWRKAAQEQQLEVSAALVGEASELARRVADVLDSSDALVGLDDPSIYNADNLKTILLTSYARNKVLIGPSAPFISAGSLSTTYSTAREMADSVDQMLNATWAPAAVRYPEQFSVLSNQQVARSLGLPIPDDDRLAEILSQQEQLP
;
A
#
# COMPACT_ATOMS: atom_id res chain seq x y z
N MET A 1 16.43 58.64 -15.92
CA MET A 1 16.99 57.64 -14.98
C MET A 1 16.05 57.15 -13.83
N PRO A 2 14.71 57.32 -13.82
CA PRO A 2 13.85 56.68 -12.80
C PRO A 2 13.23 55.34 -13.23
N ALA A 3 13.12 55.08 -14.55
CA ALA A 3 12.45 53.90 -15.09
C ALA A 3 13.17 52.57 -14.74
N HIS A 4 14.50 52.55 -14.72
CA HIS A 4 15.26 51.34 -14.36
C HIS A 4 15.12 50.94 -12.89
N ARG A 5 14.86 51.90 -11.99
CA ARG A 5 14.63 51.64 -10.55
C ARG A 5 13.23 51.10 -10.27
N LEU A 6 12.24 51.51 -11.08
CA LEU A 6 10.88 51.01 -10.99
C LEU A 6 10.77 49.59 -11.56
N ILE A 7 11.49 49.29 -12.64
CA ILE A 7 11.51 47.94 -13.25
C ILE A 7 12.23 46.94 -12.33
N SER A 8 13.34 47.33 -11.68
CA SER A 8 14.01 46.46 -10.71
C SER A 8 13.21 46.26 -9.42
N ALA A 9 12.47 47.28 -8.95
CA ALA A 9 11.56 47.12 -7.82
C ALA A 9 10.37 46.19 -8.15
N LEU A 10 9.84 46.26 -9.38
CA LEU A 10 8.76 45.38 -9.84
C LEU A 10 9.23 43.93 -10.02
N LEU A 11 10.46 43.70 -10.50
CA LEU A 11 11.09 42.38 -10.60
C LEU A 11 11.40 41.76 -9.24
N VAL A 12 11.81 42.56 -8.25
CA VAL A 12 12.00 42.09 -6.85
C VAL A 12 10.67 41.76 -6.19
N TRP A 13 9.59 42.46 -6.53
CA TRP A 13 8.26 42.15 -6.00
C TRP A 13 7.60 40.96 -6.71
N LEU A 14 7.87 40.75 -8.01
CA LEU A 14 7.46 39.54 -8.73
C LEU A 14 8.28 38.30 -8.30
N ALA A 15 9.55 38.46 -7.91
CA ALA A 15 10.34 37.39 -7.30
C ALA A 15 9.96 37.15 -5.82
N ALA A 16 9.25 38.09 -5.20
CA ALA A 16 8.72 37.99 -3.85
C ALA A 16 7.34 37.30 -3.76
N SER A 17 6.81 36.76 -4.87
CA SER A 17 6.03 35.52 -4.78
C SER A 17 6.99 34.37 -4.45
N LEU A 18 7.65 34.52 -3.29
CA LEU A 18 8.57 33.58 -2.70
C LEU A 18 7.81 32.28 -2.51
N ALA A 19 8.31 31.22 -3.13
CA ALA A 19 7.98 29.87 -2.72
C ALA A 19 8.18 29.80 -1.19
N HIS A 20 7.09 29.74 -0.44
CA HIS A 20 7.16 29.49 0.99
C HIS A 20 7.54 28.03 1.11
N ALA A 21 8.72 27.77 1.67
CA ALA A 21 9.15 26.43 2.04
C ALA A 21 8.10 25.85 2.99
N ALA A 22 7.41 24.78 2.59
CA ALA A 22 6.44 24.15 3.47
C ALA A 22 7.16 23.46 4.63
N GLU A 23 6.60 23.55 5.83
CA GLU A 23 7.04 22.77 6.98
C GLU A 23 6.31 21.43 6.96
N ILE A 24 7.04 20.35 6.64
CA ILE A 24 6.53 18.98 6.61
C ILE A 24 7.08 18.25 7.83
N ALA A 25 6.18 17.79 8.71
CA ALA A 25 6.57 16.97 9.85
C ALA A 25 6.25 15.49 9.61
N VAL A 26 7.30 14.66 9.56
CA VAL A 26 7.18 13.20 9.45
C VAL A 26 7.15 12.59 10.85
N VAL A 27 6.03 11.95 11.19
CA VAL A 27 5.83 11.31 12.50
C VAL A 27 5.98 9.80 12.38
N ILE A 28 7.03 9.27 13.00
CA ILE A 28 7.41 7.85 12.90
C ILE A 28 7.16 7.09 14.21
N PRO A 29 6.89 5.77 14.17
CA PRO A 29 6.67 4.98 15.39
C PRO A 29 8.00 4.69 16.12
N GLY A 30 9.11 4.76 15.39
CA GLY A 30 10.48 4.56 15.81
C GLY A 30 11.40 4.57 14.60
N GLU A 31 12.69 4.80 14.82
CA GLU A 31 13.68 4.80 13.73
C GLU A 31 14.00 3.38 13.27
N THR A 32 13.94 3.18 11.96
CA THR A 32 14.27 1.94 11.23
C THR A 32 14.91 2.29 9.89
N ALA A 33 15.52 1.32 9.21
CA ALA A 33 16.04 1.51 7.85
C ALA A 33 14.94 2.00 6.88
N LEU A 34 13.74 1.43 6.97
CA LEU A 34 12.59 1.82 6.15
C LEU A 34 12.20 3.30 6.35
N THR A 35 12.13 3.76 7.60
CA THR A 35 11.78 5.15 7.90
C THR A 35 12.87 6.12 7.48
N GLN A 36 14.15 5.73 7.63
CA GLN A 36 15.28 6.55 7.21
C GLN A 36 15.30 6.72 5.68
N GLU A 37 15.18 5.62 4.93
CA GLU A 37 15.16 5.63 3.47
C GLU A 37 13.96 6.44 2.92
N PHE A 38 12.77 6.28 3.51
CA PHE A 38 11.60 7.07 3.13
C PHE A 38 11.82 8.57 3.35
N VAL A 39 12.33 8.97 4.53
CA VAL A 39 12.59 10.37 4.86
C VAL A 39 13.64 10.98 3.94
N GLU A 40 14.72 10.24 3.67
CA GLU A 40 15.78 10.69 2.76
C GLU A 40 15.22 10.88 1.35
N ALA A 41 14.48 9.90 0.84
CA ALA A 41 13.80 9.99 -0.44
C ALA A 41 12.80 11.17 -0.51
N LEU A 42 12.08 11.47 0.57
CA LEU A 42 11.17 12.63 0.61
C LEU A 42 11.95 13.96 0.60
N ARG A 43 13.07 14.05 1.32
CA ARG A 43 13.96 15.23 1.30
C ARG A 43 14.57 15.46 -0.08
N GLU A 44 14.97 14.40 -0.78
CA GLU A 44 15.46 14.48 -2.16
C GLU A 44 14.42 15.09 -3.12
N ARG A 45 13.13 14.79 -2.91
CA ARG A 45 12.00 15.29 -3.72
C ARG A 45 11.55 16.70 -3.35
N ARG A 46 11.81 17.11 -2.11
CA ARG A 46 11.37 18.40 -1.54
C ARG A 46 12.56 19.24 -1.06
N PRO A 47 13.54 19.59 -1.92
CA PRO A 47 14.75 20.29 -1.50
C PRO A 47 14.49 21.71 -0.97
N GLU A 48 13.37 22.32 -1.40
CA GLU A 48 12.96 23.66 -0.97
C GLU A 48 12.13 23.64 0.32
N ASP A 49 11.59 22.49 0.74
CA ASP A 49 10.78 22.38 1.95
C ASP A 49 11.60 21.91 3.14
N ARG A 50 11.09 22.22 4.34
CA ARG A 50 11.69 21.75 5.58
C ARG A 50 11.02 20.46 6.05
N VAL A 51 11.72 19.34 5.88
CA VAL A 51 11.27 18.02 6.33
C VAL A 51 11.86 17.70 7.71
N THR A 52 11.05 17.88 8.75
CA THR A 52 11.37 17.48 10.12
C THR A 52 10.90 16.06 10.40
N VAL A 53 11.58 15.37 11.31
CA VAL A 53 11.23 14.00 11.71
C VAL A 53 11.22 13.92 13.21
N ALA A 54 10.17 13.34 13.76
CA ALA A 54 10.12 13.04 15.18
C ALA A 54 9.30 11.78 15.43
N SER A 55 9.60 11.12 16.54
CA SER A 55 8.90 9.92 16.93
C SER A 55 7.56 10.26 17.56
N VAL A 56 6.61 9.33 17.48
CA VAL A 56 5.30 9.47 18.11
C VAL A 56 5.41 9.74 19.63
N GLN A 57 6.45 9.19 20.30
CA GLN A 57 6.69 9.45 21.73
C GLN A 57 7.01 10.94 22.02
N GLN A 58 7.66 11.64 21.08
CA GLN A 58 8.02 13.04 21.26
C GLN A 58 6.81 13.97 21.16
N TYR A 59 5.73 13.52 20.53
CA TYR A 59 4.49 14.28 20.32
C TYR A 59 3.31 13.79 21.15
N GLU A 60 3.53 12.94 22.17
CA GLU A 60 2.44 12.43 23.03
C GLU A 60 1.63 13.55 23.70
N GLN A 61 2.19 14.76 23.84
CA GLN A 61 1.55 15.91 24.49
C GLN A 61 1.59 17.20 23.65
N SER A 62 2.03 17.15 22.40
CA SER A 62 2.12 18.32 21.53
C SER A 62 1.83 17.98 20.07
N THR A 63 1.28 18.94 19.33
CA THR A 63 1.16 18.84 17.88
C THR A 63 2.36 19.55 17.25
N PRO A 64 3.01 18.96 16.21
CA PRO A 64 4.04 19.65 15.46
C PRO A 64 3.48 20.94 14.85
N ASP A 65 4.24 22.04 14.94
CA ASP A 65 3.97 23.23 14.15
C ASP A 65 4.46 22.96 12.72
N ALA A 66 3.53 22.62 11.83
CA ALA A 66 3.79 22.19 10.46
C ALA A 66 2.58 22.48 9.56
N ASP A 67 2.83 22.73 8.28
CA ASP A 67 1.79 22.92 7.27
C ASP A 67 1.11 21.59 6.93
N VAL A 68 1.89 20.50 6.91
CA VAL A 68 1.40 19.14 6.62
C VAL A 68 2.12 18.11 7.49
N LEU A 69 1.37 17.10 7.93
CA LEU A 69 1.91 15.93 8.61
C LEU A 69 2.01 14.74 7.67
N VAL A 70 3.07 13.94 7.81
CA VAL A 70 3.18 12.63 7.18
C VAL A 70 3.38 11.60 8.29
N THR A 71 2.34 10.83 8.61
CA THR A 71 2.45 9.78 9.64
C THR A 71 2.84 8.46 9.01
N MET A 72 3.83 7.78 9.56
CA MET A 72 4.23 6.44 9.11
C MET A 72 3.69 5.35 10.05
N GLY A 73 2.93 4.41 9.51
CA GLY A 73 2.45 3.24 10.23
C GLY A 73 1.24 3.50 11.12
N GLN A 74 0.62 2.40 11.56
CA GLN A 74 -0.65 2.45 12.31
C GLN A 74 -0.55 3.20 13.64
N ARG A 75 0.59 3.12 14.35
CA ARG A 75 0.76 3.81 15.64
C ARG A 75 0.79 5.33 15.49
N SER A 76 1.50 5.85 14.49
CA SER A 76 1.55 7.29 14.22
C SER A 76 0.20 7.80 13.69
N MET A 77 -0.49 7.01 12.87
CA MET A 77 -1.86 7.33 12.45
C MET A 77 -2.81 7.39 13.66
N ALA A 78 -2.75 6.41 14.57
CA ALA A 78 -3.59 6.39 15.76
C ALA A 78 -3.35 7.61 16.67
N TRP A 79 -2.09 8.01 16.87
CA TRP A 79 -1.76 9.26 17.55
C TRP A 79 -2.40 10.47 16.86
N ARG A 80 -2.30 10.56 15.53
CA ARG A 80 -2.89 11.66 14.78
C ARG A 80 -4.41 11.75 14.93
N LEU A 81 -5.10 10.61 14.93
CA LEU A 81 -6.56 10.56 15.09
C LEU A 81 -7.00 10.92 16.51
N ALA A 82 -6.15 10.68 17.51
CA ALA A 82 -6.39 11.08 18.89
C ALA A 82 -6.01 12.56 19.16
N SER A 83 -5.23 13.18 18.27
CA SER A 83 -4.76 14.56 18.42
C SER A 83 -5.83 15.56 18.00
N GLN A 84 -5.99 16.64 18.77
CA GLN A 84 -6.93 17.74 18.47
C GLN A 84 -6.32 18.72 17.46
N THR A 85 -6.04 18.25 16.25
CA THR A 85 -5.49 19.07 15.16
C THR A 85 -6.22 18.82 13.84
N ASP A 86 -6.36 19.88 13.06
CA ASP A 86 -6.87 19.87 11.69
C ASP A 86 -5.77 19.98 10.64
N THR A 87 -4.49 19.93 11.04
CA THR A 87 -3.36 19.93 10.10
C THR A 87 -3.54 18.82 9.06
N PRO A 88 -3.51 19.14 7.74
CA PRO A 88 -3.57 18.15 6.68
C PRO A 88 -2.56 17.03 6.92
N THR A 89 -2.99 15.78 6.78
CA THR A 89 -2.16 14.62 7.12
C THR A 89 -2.26 13.52 6.10
N ILE A 90 -1.11 13.09 5.58
CA ILE A 90 -0.97 11.89 4.76
C ILE A 90 -0.51 10.74 5.66
N ALA A 91 -1.40 9.80 5.93
CA ALA A 91 -1.09 8.58 6.68
C ALA A 91 -0.59 7.49 5.74
N THR A 92 0.70 7.19 5.80
CA THR A 92 1.38 6.20 4.95
C THR A 92 1.79 4.96 5.75
N TYR A 93 2.10 3.85 5.08
CA TYR A 93 2.42 2.55 5.70
C TYR A 93 1.31 2.00 6.59
N VAL A 94 0.06 2.31 6.25
CA VAL A 94 -1.14 1.75 6.88
C VAL A 94 -1.73 0.67 5.99
N THR A 95 -2.35 -0.35 6.56
CA THR A 95 -2.92 -1.47 5.80
C THR A 95 -4.39 -1.22 5.49
N ALA A 96 -4.92 -1.84 4.43
CA ALA A 96 -6.32 -1.74 4.06
C ALA A 96 -7.24 -2.19 5.22
N SER A 97 -6.89 -3.26 5.93
CA SER A 97 -7.64 -3.73 7.11
C SER A 97 -7.63 -2.72 8.26
N SER A 98 -6.50 -2.05 8.52
CA SER A 98 -6.41 -1.05 9.59
C SER A 98 -7.24 0.20 9.30
N VAL A 99 -7.27 0.64 8.03
CA VAL A 99 -8.03 1.82 7.60
C VAL A 99 -9.53 1.52 7.53
N GLN A 100 -9.91 0.35 7.04
CA GLN A 100 -11.30 -0.05 6.91
C GLN A 100 -12.08 0.02 8.24
N ALA A 101 -11.44 -0.33 9.35
CA ALA A 101 -12.07 -0.29 10.67
C ALA A 101 -12.54 1.13 11.09
N ILE A 102 -11.97 2.17 10.47
CA ILE A 102 -12.18 3.58 10.83
C ILE A 102 -12.54 4.44 9.61
N GLU A 103 -12.75 3.86 8.42
CA GLU A 103 -12.83 4.59 7.16
C GLU A 103 -13.98 5.63 7.16
N ALA A 104 -15.15 5.24 7.68
CA ALA A 104 -16.30 6.13 7.81
C ALA A 104 -16.10 7.28 8.83
N GLN A 105 -15.05 7.21 9.64
CA GLN A 105 -14.71 8.17 10.69
C GLN A 105 -13.41 8.91 10.40
N LEU A 106 -12.78 8.68 9.25
CA LEU A 106 -11.58 9.39 8.83
C LEU A 106 -11.87 10.89 8.75
N PRO A 107 -11.11 11.75 9.45
CA PRO A 107 -11.26 13.20 9.35
C PRO A 107 -11.02 13.69 7.93
N ALA A 108 -11.72 14.75 7.52
CA ALA A 108 -11.51 15.40 6.22
C ALA A 108 -10.06 15.87 6.00
N SER A 109 -9.35 16.17 7.08
CA SER A 109 -7.93 16.56 7.10
C SER A 109 -6.96 15.38 6.99
N VAL A 110 -7.43 14.12 6.88
CA VAL A 110 -6.58 12.94 6.73
C VAL A 110 -6.81 12.28 5.37
N GLN A 111 -5.73 11.94 4.68
CA GLN A 111 -5.71 11.01 3.55
C GLN A 111 -4.85 9.81 3.91
N ALA A 112 -5.23 8.61 3.48
CA ALA A 112 -4.47 7.38 3.71
C ALA A 112 -3.82 6.89 2.41
N LEU A 113 -2.54 6.57 2.48
CA LEU A 113 -1.77 5.88 1.44
C LEU A 113 -1.43 4.46 1.94
N LEU A 114 -2.07 3.47 1.32
CA LEU A 114 -1.99 2.08 1.77
C LEU A 114 -0.64 1.44 1.43
N ALA A 115 -0.09 0.62 2.32
CA ALA A 115 1.02 -0.28 2.01
C ALA A 115 0.54 -1.67 1.55
N THR A 116 -0.77 -1.90 1.54
CA THR A 116 -1.38 -3.13 1.02
C THR A 116 -1.38 -3.12 -0.51
N PRO A 117 -1.11 -4.26 -1.17
CA PRO A 117 -1.24 -4.38 -2.61
C PRO A 117 -2.65 -4.01 -3.12
N LYS A 118 -2.73 -3.32 -4.26
CA LYS A 118 -4.01 -2.97 -4.92
C LYS A 118 -4.68 -4.24 -5.48
N PRO A 119 -5.99 -4.47 -5.25
CA PRO A 119 -6.68 -5.68 -5.72
C PRO A 119 -6.53 -5.94 -7.22
N GLN A 120 -6.83 -4.95 -8.06
CA GLN A 120 -6.69 -5.06 -9.52
C GLN A 120 -5.27 -5.47 -9.92
N ARG A 121 -4.27 -4.86 -9.28
CA ARG A 121 -2.86 -5.13 -9.55
C ARG A 121 -2.46 -6.56 -9.20
N GLN A 122 -2.93 -7.06 -8.07
CA GLN A 122 -2.67 -8.44 -7.64
C GLN A 122 -3.31 -9.47 -8.56
N LEU A 123 -4.54 -9.21 -9.02
CA LEU A 123 -5.23 -10.10 -9.97
C LEU A 123 -4.53 -10.10 -11.35
N ALA A 124 -4.09 -8.92 -11.81
CA ALA A 124 -3.35 -8.81 -13.06
C ALA A 124 -2.00 -9.54 -12.97
N LEU A 125 -1.28 -9.39 -11.85
CA LEU A 125 -0.05 -10.13 -11.56
C LEU A 125 -0.30 -11.65 -11.57
N ALA A 126 -1.36 -12.10 -10.89
CA ALA A 126 -1.73 -13.50 -10.87
C ALA A 126 -1.95 -14.05 -12.29
N ARG A 127 -2.64 -13.30 -13.16
CA ARG A 127 -2.93 -13.69 -14.54
C ARG A 127 -1.66 -13.74 -15.42
N LEU A 128 -0.71 -12.83 -15.21
CA LEU A 128 0.58 -12.87 -15.90
C LEU A 128 1.41 -14.10 -15.52
N LEU A 129 1.32 -14.53 -14.27
CA LEU A 129 2.05 -15.70 -13.74
C LEU A 129 1.36 -17.02 -14.06
N LEU A 130 0.03 -17.00 -14.24
CA LEU A 130 -0.82 -18.16 -14.46
C LEU A 130 -1.67 -17.93 -15.72
N PRO A 131 -1.17 -18.28 -16.92
CA PRO A 131 -1.86 -17.96 -18.18
C PRO A 131 -3.25 -18.59 -18.37
N ARG A 132 -3.63 -19.55 -17.53
CA ARG A 132 -4.95 -20.21 -17.51
C ARG A 132 -5.74 -19.88 -16.24
N LEU A 133 -5.49 -18.73 -15.65
CA LEU A 133 -6.22 -18.26 -14.47
C LEU A 133 -7.62 -17.79 -14.90
N ASP A 134 -8.64 -18.54 -14.49
CA ASP A 134 -10.05 -18.20 -14.73
C ASP A 134 -10.75 -17.86 -13.40
N THR A 135 -10.44 -18.59 -12.33
CA THR A 135 -11.05 -18.38 -11.01
C THR A 135 -10.00 -18.19 -9.92
N VAL A 136 -10.12 -17.13 -9.11
CA VAL A 136 -9.26 -16.91 -7.93
C VAL A 136 -9.99 -17.28 -6.64
N GLY A 137 -9.28 -17.97 -5.75
CA GLY A 137 -9.71 -18.29 -4.41
C GLY A 137 -9.36 -17.17 -3.44
N LEU A 138 -10.30 -16.79 -2.57
CA LEU A 138 -10.10 -15.82 -1.48
C LEU A 138 -10.52 -16.43 -0.15
N LEU A 139 -9.71 -16.20 0.89
CA LEU A 139 -10.08 -16.48 2.27
C LEU A 139 -10.30 -15.16 2.99
N HIS A 140 -11.38 -15.08 3.76
CA HIS A 140 -11.71 -13.89 4.53
C HIS A 140 -12.25 -14.24 5.91
N SER A 141 -11.98 -13.38 6.88
CA SER A 141 -12.62 -13.44 8.20
C SER A 141 -13.95 -12.67 8.17
N PRO A 142 -14.75 -12.71 9.25
CA PRO A 142 -15.89 -11.82 9.38
C PRO A 142 -15.51 -10.33 9.25
N ALA A 143 -14.31 -9.95 9.72
CA ALA A 143 -13.85 -8.56 9.73
C ALA A 143 -13.51 -8.03 8.34
N THR A 144 -13.09 -8.89 7.41
CA THR A 144 -12.71 -8.49 6.04
C THR A 144 -13.74 -8.87 4.99
N ALA A 145 -14.92 -9.35 5.39
CA ALA A 145 -15.99 -9.82 4.50
C ALA A 145 -16.40 -8.77 3.45
N SER A 146 -16.54 -7.50 3.85
CA SER A 146 -16.89 -6.40 2.94
C SER A 146 -15.81 -6.09 1.90
N ARG A 147 -14.56 -6.53 2.10
CA ARG A 147 -13.52 -6.37 1.07
C ARG A 147 -13.62 -7.40 -0.03
N VAL A 148 -14.25 -8.54 0.23
CA VAL A 148 -14.46 -9.56 -0.81
C VAL A 148 -15.20 -8.94 -1.99
N ASP A 149 -16.12 -8.01 -1.75
CA ASP A 149 -16.84 -7.32 -2.82
C ASP A 149 -15.95 -6.40 -3.66
N ALA A 150 -14.98 -5.71 -3.04
CA ALA A 150 -13.99 -4.93 -3.77
C ALA A 150 -13.10 -5.82 -4.66
N TRP A 151 -12.73 -7.02 -4.17
CA TRP A 151 -12.00 -8.00 -4.96
C TRP A 151 -12.84 -8.63 -6.07
N ARG A 152 -14.12 -8.91 -5.82
CA ARG A 152 -15.07 -9.36 -6.87
C ARG A 152 -15.20 -8.33 -7.98
N LYS A 153 -15.34 -7.05 -7.62
CA LYS A 153 -15.38 -5.96 -8.61
C LYS A 153 -14.10 -5.90 -9.44
N ALA A 154 -12.94 -5.96 -8.79
CA ALA A 154 -11.64 -5.99 -9.46
C ALA A 154 -11.47 -7.20 -10.40
N ALA A 155 -11.99 -8.37 -9.99
CA ALA A 155 -11.97 -9.58 -10.79
C ALA A 155 -12.90 -9.48 -12.02
N GLN A 156 -14.10 -8.93 -11.85
CA GLN A 156 -15.04 -8.69 -12.95
C GLN A 156 -14.45 -7.78 -14.04
N GLU A 157 -13.75 -6.71 -13.64
CA GLU A 157 -13.03 -5.80 -14.55
C GLU A 157 -11.97 -6.54 -15.41
N GLN A 158 -11.50 -7.70 -14.95
CA GLN A 158 -10.49 -8.52 -15.61
C GLN A 158 -11.03 -9.85 -16.15
N GLN A 159 -12.34 -10.04 -16.14
CA GLN A 159 -13.03 -11.27 -16.57
C GLN A 159 -12.61 -12.51 -15.78
N LEU A 160 -12.31 -12.34 -14.49
CA LEU A 160 -12.00 -13.41 -13.55
C LEU A 160 -13.19 -13.70 -12.65
N GLU A 161 -13.37 -14.97 -12.28
CA GLU A 161 -14.31 -15.40 -11.24
C GLU A 161 -13.65 -15.40 -9.86
N VAL A 162 -14.46 -15.26 -8.81
CA VAL A 162 -13.99 -15.29 -7.41
C VAL A 162 -14.74 -16.38 -6.64
N SER A 163 -13.99 -17.37 -6.17
CA SER A 163 -14.44 -18.31 -5.13
C SER A 163 -13.96 -17.79 -3.77
N ALA A 164 -14.87 -17.55 -2.83
CA ALA A 164 -14.52 -16.99 -1.53
C ALA A 164 -15.05 -17.87 -0.40
N ALA A 165 -14.21 -18.11 0.62
CA ALA A 165 -14.58 -18.88 1.80
C ALA A 165 -14.32 -18.10 3.09
N LEU A 166 -15.32 -18.13 3.99
CA LEU A 166 -15.22 -17.60 5.34
C LEU A 166 -14.38 -18.55 6.20
N VAL A 167 -13.38 -18.00 6.89
CA VAL A 167 -12.64 -18.69 7.95
C VAL A 167 -13.06 -18.07 9.29
N GLY A 168 -13.95 -18.76 10.01
CA GLY A 168 -14.40 -18.32 11.33
C GLY A 168 -13.41 -18.65 12.45
N GLU A 169 -12.71 -19.77 12.32
CA GLU A 169 -11.75 -20.27 13.31
C GLU A 169 -10.52 -20.88 12.64
N ALA A 170 -9.37 -20.80 13.31
CA ALA A 170 -8.12 -21.38 12.82
C ALA A 170 -8.18 -22.91 12.62
N SER A 171 -9.02 -23.60 13.42
CA SER A 171 -9.25 -25.04 13.33
C SER A 171 -9.82 -25.49 11.97
N GLU A 172 -10.56 -24.60 11.28
CA GLU A 172 -11.18 -24.88 10.00
C GLU A 172 -10.28 -24.55 8.80
N LEU A 173 -9.16 -23.85 9.02
CA LEU A 173 -8.36 -23.21 7.98
C LEU A 173 -7.97 -24.16 6.85
N ALA A 174 -7.40 -25.32 7.17
CA ALA A 174 -6.98 -26.30 6.17
C ALA A 174 -8.17 -26.76 5.30
N ARG A 175 -9.34 -26.99 5.90
CA ARG A 175 -10.55 -27.37 5.18
C ARG A 175 -11.05 -26.22 4.28
N ARG A 176 -11.06 -24.99 4.78
CA ARG A 176 -11.50 -23.82 4.00
C ARG A 176 -10.57 -23.51 2.83
N VAL A 177 -9.25 -23.62 3.01
CA VAL A 177 -8.26 -23.49 1.94
C VAL A 177 -8.51 -24.58 0.88
N ALA A 178 -8.74 -25.82 1.33
CA ALA A 178 -9.06 -26.93 0.45
C ALA A 178 -10.32 -26.67 -0.39
N ASP A 179 -11.45 -26.37 0.25
CA ASP A 179 -12.73 -26.15 -0.40
C ASP A 179 -12.65 -25.01 -1.44
N VAL A 180 -11.95 -23.91 -1.12
CA VAL A 180 -11.83 -22.77 -2.05
C VAL A 180 -10.94 -23.12 -3.26
N LEU A 181 -9.89 -23.92 -3.06
CA LEU A 181 -8.95 -24.30 -4.12
C LEU A 181 -9.46 -25.44 -5.01
N ASP A 182 -10.42 -26.22 -4.54
CA ASP A 182 -11.11 -27.22 -5.37
C ASP A 182 -11.97 -26.54 -6.47
N SER A 183 -12.25 -25.23 -6.32
CA SER A 183 -13.00 -24.40 -7.27
C SER A 183 -12.22 -23.19 -7.79
N SER A 184 -10.89 -23.15 -7.64
CA SER A 184 -10.06 -22.04 -8.13
C SER A 184 -8.67 -22.45 -8.62
N ASP A 185 -8.03 -21.57 -9.37
CA ASP A 185 -6.74 -21.79 -10.01
C ASP A 185 -5.55 -21.32 -9.18
N ALA A 186 -5.80 -20.38 -8.28
CA ALA A 186 -4.83 -19.91 -7.30
C ALA A 186 -5.53 -19.30 -6.10
N LEU A 187 -4.83 -19.24 -4.97
CA LEU A 187 -5.24 -18.46 -3.82
C LEU A 187 -4.64 -17.05 -3.93
N VAL A 188 -5.43 -16.01 -3.71
CA VAL A 188 -4.94 -14.64 -3.57
C VAL A 188 -5.11 -14.19 -2.13
N GLY A 189 -4.00 -13.77 -1.53
CA GLY A 189 -3.92 -13.35 -0.15
C GLY A 189 -4.56 -11.99 0.08
N LEU A 190 -5.57 -11.96 0.93
CA LEU A 190 -6.12 -10.73 1.46
C LEU A 190 -5.25 -10.18 2.60
N ASP A 191 -5.21 -8.87 2.80
CA ASP A 191 -4.64 -8.26 4.01
C ASP A 191 -5.56 -8.53 5.21
N ASP A 192 -5.55 -9.76 5.72
CA ASP A 192 -6.36 -10.21 6.85
C ASP A 192 -5.43 -10.87 7.88
N PRO A 193 -5.04 -10.15 8.94
CA PRO A 193 -4.05 -10.65 9.90
C PRO A 193 -4.57 -11.83 10.74
N SER A 194 -5.88 -12.10 10.77
CA SER A 194 -6.42 -13.28 11.46
C SER A 194 -6.22 -14.58 10.66
N ILE A 195 -6.08 -14.47 9.34
CA ILE A 195 -5.88 -15.60 8.43
C ILE A 195 -4.43 -15.67 7.98
N TYR A 196 -3.89 -14.57 7.45
CA TYR A 196 -2.54 -14.51 6.89
C TYR A 196 -1.57 -13.99 7.95
N ASN A 197 -1.05 -14.91 8.76
CA ASN A 197 -0.06 -14.66 9.80
C ASN A 197 0.92 -15.85 9.90
N ALA A 198 1.96 -15.70 10.73
CA ALA A 198 3.01 -16.70 10.86
C ALA A 198 2.50 -18.08 11.30
N ASP A 199 1.48 -18.13 12.17
CA ASP A 199 0.92 -19.38 12.71
C ASP A 199 0.17 -20.16 11.64
N ASN A 200 -0.58 -19.45 10.78
CA ASN A 200 -1.45 -20.04 9.77
C ASN A 200 -0.76 -20.30 8.43
N LEU A 201 0.30 -19.54 8.10
CA LEU A 201 0.89 -19.52 6.77
C LEU A 201 1.37 -20.89 6.29
N LYS A 202 2.00 -21.68 7.18
CA LYS A 202 2.43 -23.04 6.85
C LYS A 202 1.27 -23.92 6.42
N THR A 203 0.14 -23.85 7.12
CA THR A 203 -1.07 -24.61 6.78
C THR A 203 -1.63 -24.19 5.43
N ILE A 204 -1.69 -22.88 5.16
CA ILE A 204 -2.16 -22.34 3.88
C ILE A 204 -1.30 -22.86 2.73
N LEU A 205 0.03 -22.72 2.84
CA LEU A 205 0.96 -23.13 1.78
C LEU A 205 0.96 -24.63 1.53
N LEU A 206 1.03 -25.46 2.59
CA LEU A 206 1.00 -26.92 2.44
C LEU A 206 -0.31 -27.39 1.81
N THR A 207 -1.44 -26.82 2.21
CA THR A 207 -2.75 -27.18 1.65
C THR A 207 -2.89 -26.73 0.19
N SER A 208 -2.31 -25.58 -0.15
CA SER A 208 -2.31 -25.04 -1.52
C SER A 208 -1.45 -25.89 -2.46
N TYR A 209 -0.23 -26.22 -2.04
CA TYR A 209 0.70 -27.00 -2.87
C TYR A 209 0.32 -28.47 -2.99
N ALA A 210 -0.36 -29.05 -1.99
CA ALA A 210 -0.97 -30.37 -2.15
C ALA A 210 -1.99 -30.44 -3.30
N ARG A 211 -2.50 -29.29 -3.75
CA ARG A 211 -3.43 -29.15 -4.90
C ARG A 211 -2.75 -28.61 -6.16
N ASN A 212 -1.43 -28.44 -6.16
CA ASN A 212 -0.67 -27.75 -7.21
C ASN A 212 -1.19 -26.32 -7.49
N LYS A 213 -1.64 -25.62 -6.44
CA LYS A 213 -2.12 -24.24 -6.51
C LYS A 213 -1.16 -23.32 -5.77
N VAL A 214 -0.99 -22.11 -6.28
CA VAL A 214 -0.09 -21.10 -5.69
C VAL A 214 -0.84 -20.15 -4.78
N LEU A 215 -0.09 -19.49 -3.89
CA LEU A 215 -0.53 -18.32 -3.16
C LEU A 215 0.12 -17.06 -3.77
N ILE A 216 -0.69 -16.14 -4.27
CA ILE A 216 -0.29 -14.75 -4.52
C ILE A 216 -0.35 -14.03 -3.16
N GLY A 217 0.81 -13.65 -2.63
CA GLY A 217 0.97 -13.26 -1.24
C GLY A 217 0.29 -11.91 -0.91
N PRO A 218 -0.23 -11.73 0.31
CA PRO A 218 -0.86 -10.47 0.72
C PRO A 218 0.14 -9.32 0.90
N SER A 219 1.43 -9.61 1.03
CA SER A 219 2.51 -8.62 1.14
C SER A 219 3.89 -9.25 0.92
N ALA A 220 4.92 -8.42 0.70
CA ALA A 220 6.30 -8.84 0.43
C ALA A 220 6.89 -9.85 1.45
N PRO A 221 6.65 -9.73 2.78
CA PRO A 221 7.14 -10.72 3.75
C PRO A 221 6.68 -12.17 3.50
N PHE A 222 5.58 -12.36 2.75
CA PHE A 222 5.06 -13.70 2.47
C PHE A 222 5.82 -14.43 1.36
N ILE A 223 6.65 -13.72 0.57
CA ILE A 223 7.38 -14.31 -0.56
C ILE A 223 8.51 -15.19 -0.09
N SER A 224 9.31 -14.70 0.88
CA SER A 224 10.38 -15.49 1.51
C SER A 224 9.83 -16.69 2.28
N ALA A 225 8.61 -16.58 2.81
CA ALA A 225 7.92 -17.65 3.49
C ALA A 225 7.26 -18.68 2.55
N GLY A 226 7.31 -18.44 1.24
CA GLY A 226 6.92 -19.42 0.23
C GLY A 226 5.73 -19.03 -0.63
N SER A 227 5.17 -17.82 -0.56
CA SER A 227 4.19 -17.38 -1.58
C SER A 227 4.86 -17.15 -2.93
N LEU A 228 4.11 -17.26 -4.04
CA LEU A 228 4.66 -17.15 -5.38
C LEU A 228 5.11 -15.74 -5.72
N SER A 229 4.24 -14.75 -5.55
CA SER A 229 4.51 -13.37 -5.95
C SER A 229 3.57 -12.40 -5.25
N THR A 230 3.94 -11.12 -5.22
CA THR A 230 3.11 -10.00 -4.77
C THR A 230 3.67 -8.70 -5.35
N THR A 231 2.90 -7.62 -5.26
CA THR A 231 3.37 -6.27 -5.56
C THR A 231 3.57 -5.52 -4.26
N TYR A 232 4.57 -4.66 -4.20
CA TYR A 232 4.83 -3.83 -3.03
C TYR A 232 5.41 -2.49 -3.48
N SER A 233 5.43 -1.51 -2.60
CA SER A 233 6.14 -0.25 -2.87
C SER A 233 7.35 -0.16 -1.97
N THR A 234 8.50 0.15 -2.56
CA THR A 234 9.75 0.46 -1.86
C THR A 234 9.61 1.76 -1.07
N ALA A 235 10.57 2.04 -0.19
CA ALA A 235 10.54 3.28 0.59
C ALA A 235 10.56 4.53 -0.29
N ARG A 236 11.35 4.46 -1.37
CA ARG A 236 11.48 5.53 -2.36
C ARG A 236 10.19 5.72 -3.18
N GLU A 237 9.56 4.65 -3.66
CA GLU A 237 8.27 4.68 -4.38
C GLU A 237 7.11 5.18 -3.49
N MET A 238 7.14 4.84 -2.20
CA MET A 238 6.20 5.39 -1.22
C MET A 238 6.42 6.90 -1.02
N ALA A 239 7.67 7.36 -1.00
CA ALA A 239 8.00 8.79 -0.92
C ALA A 239 7.57 9.53 -2.20
N ASP A 240 7.70 8.92 -3.39
CA ASP A 240 7.15 9.46 -4.64
C ASP A 240 5.64 9.66 -4.54
N SER A 241 4.93 8.63 -4.06
CA SER A 241 3.47 8.69 -3.94
C SER A 241 3.03 9.76 -2.94
N VAL A 242 3.78 9.95 -1.85
CA VAL A 242 3.52 11.04 -0.89
C VAL A 242 3.80 12.41 -1.51
N ASP A 243 4.90 12.59 -2.24
CA ASP A 243 5.19 13.85 -2.94
C ASP A 243 4.12 14.21 -3.96
N GLN A 244 3.65 13.23 -4.76
CA GLN A 244 2.52 13.43 -5.66
C GLN A 244 1.27 13.90 -4.93
N MET A 245 0.95 13.29 -3.77
CA MET A 245 -0.20 13.69 -2.95
C MET A 245 -0.03 15.09 -2.34
N LEU A 246 1.19 15.48 -1.96
CA LEU A 246 1.49 16.83 -1.46
C LEU A 246 1.29 17.90 -2.54
N ASN A 247 1.53 17.56 -3.80
CA ASN A 247 1.35 18.47 -4.95
C ASN A 247 -0.08 18.44 -5.52
N ALA A 248 -0.91 17.47 -5.13
CA ALA A 248 -2.27 17.31 -5.62
C ALA A 248 -3.27 18.20 -4.87
N THR A 249 -4.43 18.44 -5.49
CA THR A 249 -5.57 19.04 -4.77
C THR A 249 -6.02 18.12 -3.64
N TRP A 250 -6.19 18.69 -2.44
CA TRP A 250 -6.59 17.92 -1.26
C TRP A 250 -7.93 17.21 -1.50
N ALA A 251 -7.95 15.90 -1.24
CA ALA A 251 -9.14 15.06 -1.36
C ALA A 251 -9.54 14.58 0.04
N PRO A 252 -10.60 15.14 0.65
CA PRO A 252 -10.99 14.83 2.02
C PRO A 252 -11.21 13.33 2.26
N ALA A 253 -10.65 12.78 3.35
CA ALA A 253 -10.80 11.38 3.76
C ALA A 253 -10.46 10.35 2.67
N ALA A 254 -9.64 10.71 1.68
CA ALA A 254 -9.33 9.82 0.58
C ALA A 254 -8.40 8.67 1.00
N VAL A 255 -8.72 7.46 0.55
CA VAL A 255 -7.87 6.27 0.68
C VAL A 255 -7.30 5.95 -0.70
N ARG A 256 -5.97 5.88 -0.81
CA ARG A 256 -5.25 5.70 -2.07
C ARG A 256 -4.28 4.52 -1.98
N TYR A 257 -4.01 3.92 -3.13
CA TYR A 257 -2.90 2.99 -3.31
C TYR A 257 -1.72 3.73 -3.94
N PRO A 258 -0.47 3.30 -3.71
CA PRO A 258 0.70 3.84 -4.38
C PRO A 258 0.59 3.64 -5.89
N GLU A 259 0.91 4.69 -6.64
CA GLU A 259 0.99 4.64 -8.11
C GLU A 259 2.24 3.88 -8.56
N GLN A 260 3.34 4.08 -7.85
CA GLN A 260 4.60 3.39 -8.10
C GLN A 260 4.75 2.15 -7.23
N PHE A 261 5.19 1.06 -7.84
CA PHE A 261 5.32 -0.23 -7.19
C PHE A 261 6.32 -1.11 -7.92
N SER A 262 6.83 -2.08 -7.18
CA SER A 262 7.67 -3.18 -7.63
C SER A 262 6.95 -4.52 -7.48
N VAL A 263 7.45 -5.55 -8.15
CA VAL A 263 7.03 -6.94 -7.99
C VAL A 263 8.08 -7.69 -7.19
N LEU A 264 7.67 -8.64 -6.37
CA LEU A 264 8.58 -9.56 -5.69
C LEU A 264 8.08 -10.98 -5.85
N SER A 265 8.89 -11.84 -6.47
CA SER A 265 8.54 -13.24 -6.72
C SER A 265 9.49 -14.25 -6.10
N ASN A 266 8.95 -15.43 -5.79
CA ASN A 266 9.72 -16.60 -5.37
C ASN A 266 10.00 -17.52 -6.56
N GLN A 267 11.17 -17.35 -7.16
CA GLN A 267 11.59 -18.17 -8.31
C GLN A 267 11.71 -19.67 -7.98
N GLN A 268 11.97 -20.03 -6.72
CA GLN A 268 12.05 -21.44 -6.32
C GLN A 268 10.67 -22.09 -6.32
N VAL A 269 9.64 -21.38 -5.84
CA VAL A 269 8.24 -21.83 -5.90
C VAL A 269 7.82 -22.01 -7.36
N ALA A 270 8.09 -21.03 -8.22
CA ALA A 270 7.82 -21.13 -9.66
C ALA A 270 8.45 -22.39 -10.28
N ARG A 271 9.75 -22.63 -10.01
CA ARG A 271 10.45 -23.86 -10.46
C ARG A 271 9.79 -25.14 -9.98
N SER A 272 9.45 -25.21 -8.69
CA SER A 272 8.89 -26.43 -8.10
C SER A 272 7.52 -26.81 -8.68
N LEU A 273 6.79 -25.84 -9.20
CA LEU A 273 5.47 -26.02 -9.80
C LEU A 273 5.48 -26.02 -11.33
N GLY A 274 6.67 -25.99 -11.94
CA GLY A 274 6.82 -25.98 -13.40
C GLY A 274 6.28 -24.70 -14.08
N LEU A 275 6.22 -23.59 -13.34
CA LEU A 275 5.84 -22.28 -13.87
C LEU A 275 7.04 -21.60 -14.53
N PRO A 276 6.81 -20.71 -15.52
CA PRO A 276 7.85 -19.82 -16.01
C PRO A 276 8.50 -19.03 -14.87
N ILE A 277 9.82 -18.81 -14.95
CA ILE A 277 10.53 -18.03 -13.95
C ILE A 277 10.10 -16.57 -14.06
N PRO A 278 9.57 -15.96 -12.98
CA PRO A 278 9.16 -14.56 -13.00
C PRO A 278 10.38 -13.64 -13.21
N ASP A 279 10.19 -12.65 -14.08
CA ASP A 279 11.05 -11.49 -14.23
C ASP A 279 10.31 -10.31 -13.59
N ASP A 280 10.72 -9.95 -12.37
CA ASP A 280 9.99 -9.00 -11.53
C ASP A 280 9.96 -7.60 -12.14
N ASP A 281 11.06 -7.15 -12.76
CA ASP A 281 11.15 -5.85 -13.43
C ASP A 281 10.19 -5.81 -14.63
N ARG A 282 10.20 -6.87 -15.44
CA ARG A 282 9.30 -6.96 -16.60
C ARG A 282 7.84 -7.05 -16.19
N LEU A 283 7.52 -7.78 -15.13
CA LEU A 283 6.17 -7.85 -14.58
C LEU A 283 5.70 -6.48 -14.08
N ALA A 284 6.54 -5.76 -13.34
CA ALA A 284 6.24 -4.41 -12.85
C ALA A 284 5.99 -3.44 -14.02
N GLU A 285 6.78 -3.50 -15.08
CA GLU A 285 6.61 -2.68 -16.27
C GLU A 285 5.27 -2.94 -16.98
N ILE A 286 4.94 -4.21 -17.22
CA ILE A 286 3.67 -4.60 -17.86
C ILE A 286 2.48 -4.15 -17.02
N LEU A 287 2.52 -4.37 -15.70
CA LEU A 287 1.46 -3.97 -14.79
C LEU A 287 1.28 -2.44 -14.77
N SER A 288 2.38 -1.70 -14.75
CA SER A 288 2.34 -0.23 -14.77
C SER A 288 1.71 0.30 -16.06
N GLN A 289 2.03 -0.30 -17.21
CA GLN A 289 1.41 0.03 -18.50
C GLN A 289 -0.09 -0.29 -18.50
N GLN A 290 -0.51 -1.41 -17.90
CA GLN A 290 -1.93 -1.77 -17.78
C GLN A 290 -2.71 -0.80 -16.90
N GLU A 291 -2.13 -0.26 -15.83
CA GLU A 291 -2.79 0.74 -14.98
C GLU A 291 -2.93 2.12 -15.64
N GLN A 292 -2.15 2.42 -16.68
CA GLN A 292 -2.23 3.67 -17.44
C GLN A 292 -3.22 3.61 -18.60
N LEU A 293 -3.69 2.42 -18.99
CA LEU A 293 -4.69 2.26 -20.03
C LEU A 293 -6.09 2.64 -19.47
N PRO A 294 -6.89 3.42 -20.20
CA PRO A 294 -8.22 3.86 -19.78
C PRO A 294 -9.25 2.73 -19.72
#